data_AF-A0A8J9SIC4-F1
#
_entry.id   AF-A0A8J9SIC4-F1
#
_cell.length_a   1.000
_cell.length_b   1.000
_cell.length_c   1.000
_cell.angle_alpha   90.00
_cell.angle_beta   90.00
_cell.angle_gamma   90.00
#
_symmetry.space_group_name_H-M   'P 1'
#
loop_
_entity.id
_entity.type
_entity.pdbx_description
1 polymer ?
#
loop_
_entity_poly.entity_id
_entity_poly.type
_entity_poly.pdbx_seq_one_letter_code
_entity_poly.pdbx_strand_id
1 'polypeptide(L)'
;MLAPLLTPRVASGDNQGLKAWEKTFSTSNSCQADDSKRPSVGQGENGRLDSIWQRTGEYGLMFLLAMGMMFVLLLANGNAQFGRSRIMKPPWPQPRQDVPGWAALHLSYIDKIAQASATQGLDILMYGDTLVEALRGTFLGEPSVRAHGCADVFHNQFGSRYRAAALGIAGDTTANLMWRLQNGEVVPGLQVGTVVLQIGSSDLTYASFQGDEHINTAANVTSARAARIADYLTQALPGTTVLILGLLPRGDVTLQPDSAAFSLPNKFSGAIAKINSYLASFAEMHSSRKHVQFVDCGAHFLAEDESRLDEELLPDGVQPNAAGMDALAQCLLPVIEDIHSHHR
;
A
#
# COMPACT_ATOMS: atom_id res chain seq x y z
N MET A 1 17.66 52.16 15.72
CA MET A 1 19.12 52.06 15.57
C MET A 1 19.45 50.61 15.26
N LEU A 2 19.94 50.38 14.04
CA LEU A 2 20.41 49.10 13.50
C LEU A 2 21.80 48.77 14.04
N ALA A 3 22.07 47.50 14.33
CA ALA A 3 23.40 46.91 14.44
C ALA A 3 23.28 45.36 14.34
N PRO A 4 24.28 44.63 13.80
CA PRO A 4 24.06 43.81 12.62
C PRO A 4 24.36 42.31 12.75
N LEU A 5 23.93 41.59 11.71
CA LEU A 5 24.24 40.21 11.35
C LEU A 5 25.76 39.93 11.30
N LEU A 6 26.17 38.85 11.96
CA LEU A 6 27.47 38.19 11.80
C LEU A 6 27.34 37.05 10.79
N THR A 7 28.13 37.11 9.73
CA THR A 7 28.40 36.01 8.80
C THR A 7 29.59 35.18 9.29
N PRO A 8 29.66 33.89 8.93
CA PRO A 8 30.95 33.21 8.78
C PRO A 8 31.26 32.91 7.31
N ARG A 9 32.54 33.10 7.00
CA ARG A 9 33.21 32.73 5.74
C ARG A 9 33.38 31.22 5.59
N VAL A 10 33.27 30.83 4.32
CA VAL A 10 33.80 29.67 3.58
C VAL A 10 34.97 28.92 4.22
N ALA A 11 34.88 27.59 4.25
CA ALA A 11 36.03 26.68 4.13
C ALA A 11 35.73 25.65 3.02
N SER A 12 36.58 25.69 2.01
CA SER A 12 36.73 24.74 0.91
C SER A 12 37.31 23.41 1.39
N GLY A 13 36.72 22.29 0.98
CA GLY A 13 37.27 20.95 1.16
C GLY A 13 36.94 20.09 -0.05
N ASP A 14 37.98 19.77 -0.81
CA ASP A 14 37.97 18.98 -2.04
C ASP A 14 37.39 17.57 -1.84
N ASN A 15 36.43 17.20 -2.69
CA ASN A 15 35.92 15.84 -2.81
C ASN A 15 36.68 15.09 -3.92
N GLN A 16 37.95 14.75 -3.66
CA GLN A 16 38.65 13.70 -4.41
C GLN A 16 38.39 12.36 -3.73
N GLY A 17 37.46 11.57 -4.28
CA GLY A 17 37.11 10.30 -3.68
C GLY A 17 36.29 9.36 -4.56
N LEU A 18 36.38 9.46 -5.89
CA LEU A 18 35.77 8.50 -6.82
C LEU A 18 36.64 8.41 -8.09
N LYS A 19 37.73 7.63 -8.02
CA LYS A 19 38.49 7.02 -9.14
C LYS A 19 39.79 6.40 -8.62
N ALA A 20 39.76 5.12 -8.26
CA ALA A 20 40.88 4.18 -8.25
C ALA A 20 40.30 2.81 -7.88
N TRP A 21 41.03 1.72 -8.14
CA TRP A 21 40.62 0.31 -8.01
C TRP A 21 40.06 -0.34 -9.29
N GLU A 22 40.66 0.02 -10.43
CA GLU A 22 41.10 -1.00 -11.39
C GLU A 22 42.64 -1.08 -11.33
N LYS A 23 43.17 -2.29 -11.47
CA LYS A 23 44.59 -2.69 -11.54
C LYS A 23 45.32 -2.89 -10.21
N THR A 24 45.29 -4.14 -9.75
CA THR A 24 46.51 -4.91 -9.48
C THR A 24 46.12 -6.36 -9.21
N PHE A 25 46.43 -7.27 -10.12
CA PHE A 25 47.10 -8.55 -9.84
C PHE A 25 47.46 -9.19 -11.18
N SER A 26 48.76 -9.19 -11.48
CA SER A 26 49.42 -9.97 -12.52
C SER A 26 50.60 -10.68 -11.86
N THR A 27 50.98 -11.81 -12.45
CA THR A 27 52.04 -12.79 -12.11
C THR A 27 51.65 -13.82 -11.04
N SER A 28 51.85 -15.12 -11.23
CA SER A 28 52.46 -15.90 -12.32
C SER A 28 52.19 -17.40 -12.12
N ASN A 29 52.52 -18.17 -13.17
CA ASN A 29 52.76 -19.62 -13.25
C ASN A 29 51.59 -20.42 -13.87
N SER A 30 51.76 -21.29 -14.86
CA SER A 30 52.88 -21.64 -15.74
C SER A 30 52.38 -22.71 -16.73
N CYS A 31 53.04 -22.77 -17.90
CA CYS A 31 53.19 -23.92 -18.79
C CYS A 31 52.11 -24.25 -19.85
N GLN A 32 52.55 -24.06 -21.09
CA GLN A 32 52.03 -24.55 -22.37
C GLN A 32 52.10 -26.08 -22.50
N ALA A 33 51.26 -26.64 -23.37
CA ALA A 33 51.66 -27.76 -24.23
C ALA A 33 50.92 -27.68 -25.59
N ASP A 34 51.73 -27.82 -26.63
CA ASP A 34 51.46 -27.82 -28.06
C ASP A 34 50.94 -29.20 -28.51
N ASP A 35 50.04 -29.22 -29.49
CA ASP A 35 49.29 -30.40 -29.91
C ASP A 35 49.68 -30.74 -31.36
N SER A 36 50.57 -31.73 -31.53
CA SER A 36 50.82 -32.29 -32.86
C SER A 36 51.06 -33.81 -32.84
N LYS A 37 50.28 -34.48 -33.70
CA LYS A 37 50.46 -35.79 -34.34
C LYS A 37 49.94 -37.05 -33.62
N ARG A 38 48.99 -37.69 -34.32
CA ARG A 38 48.44 -39.05 -34.13
C ARG A 38 49.51 -40.14 -34.13
N PRO A 39 49.16 -41.35 -33.66
CA PRO A 39 48.95 -42.43 -34.62
C PRO A 39 47.66 -43.27 -34.40
N SER A 40 47.34 -44.05 -35.42
CA SER A 40 46.16 -44.89 -35.64
C SER A 40 46.23 -46.30 -35.04
N VAL A 41 45.04 -46.89 -34.80
CA VAL A 41 44.55 -48.25 -35.21
C VAL A 41 43.75 -48.92 -34.08
N GLY A 42 42.57 -49.46 -34.41
CA GLY A 42 41.97 -50.59 -33.68
C GLY A 42 40.44 -50.59 -33.60
N GLN A 43 39.80 -51.47 -34.38
CA GLN A 43 38.37 -51.75 -34.41
C GLN A 43 37.85 -52.41 -33.13
N GLY A 44 36.58 -52.14 -32.77
CA GLY A 44 35.80 -53.02 -31.91
C GLY A 44 34.73 -52.28 -31.10
N GLU A 45 33.47 -52.73 -31.21
CA GLU A 45 32.34 -52.40 -30.33
C GLU A 45 31.49 -51.15 -30.63
N ASN A 46 31.13 -50.96 -31.91
CA ASN A 46 29.89 -50.27 -32.27
C ASN A 46 28.71 -51.21 -32.04
N GLY A 47 27.92 -51.00 -30.98
CA GLY A 47 26.66 -51.72 -30.81
C GLY A 47 25.88 -51.49 -29.52
N ARG A 48 26.38 -50.71 -28.55
CA ARG A 48 25.70 -50.59 -27.26
C ARG A 48 25.66 -49.21 -26.60
N LEU A 49 25.90 -48.14 -27.37
CA LEU A 49 25.74 -46.75 -26.88
C LEU A 49 24.81 -45.87 -27.74
N ASP A 50 24.43 -46.32 -28.94
CA ASP A 50 23.52 -45.57 -29.82
C ASP A 50 22.04 -45.61 -29.38
N SER A 51 21.68 -46.46 -28.41
CA SER A 51 20.29 -46.57 -27.94
C SER A 51 19.91 -45.63 -26.80
N ILE A 52 20.85 -44.86 -26.24
CA ILE A 52 20.59 -43.93 -25.13
C ILE A 52 20.39 -42.48 -25.63
N TRP A 53 20.92 -42.13 -26.80
CA TRP A 53 20.79 -40.78 -27.37
C TRP A 53 19.67 -40.62 -28.43
N GLN A 54 19.10 -41.71 -28.93
CA GLN A 54 17.91 -41.65 -29.81
C GLN A 54 16.57 -41.64 -29.07
N ARG A 55 16.54 -41.79 -27.74
CA ARG A 55 15.32 -41.72 -26.93
C ARG A 55 15.15 -40.45 -26.09
N THR A 56 16.10 -39.51 -26.16
CA THR A 56 16.07 -38.26 -25.38
C THR A 56 15.74 -37.01 -26.21
N GLY A 57 15.76 -37.12 -27.55
CA GLY A 57 15.45 -35.99 -28.45
C GLY A 57 13.96 -35.62 -28.52
N GLU A 58 13.06 -36.62 -28.52
CA GLU A 58 11.63 -36.35 -28.70
C GLU A 58 10.94 -35.92 -27.39
N TYR A 59 11.34 -36.49 -26.25
CA TYR A 59 10.79 -36.09 -24.94
C TYR A 59 11.36 -34.76 -24.45
N GLY A 60 12.60 -34.41 -24.78
CA GLY A 60 13.21 -33.13 -24.40
C GLY A 60 12.55 -31.94 -25.11
N LEU A 61 12.24 -32.08 -26.41
CA LEU A 61 11.55 -31.04 -27.17
C LEU A 61 10.07 -30.94 -26.75
N MET A 62 9.41 -32.06 -26.47
CA MET A 62 8.03 -32.03 -25.95
C MET A 62 7.94 -31.46 -24.53
N PHE A 63 8.93 -31.67 -23.65
CA PHE A 63 8.96 -31.10 -22.31
C PHE A 63 9.21 -29.58 -22.32
N LEU A 64 10.09 -29.11 -23.22
CA LEU A 64 10.33 -27.68 -23.42
C LEU A 64 9.14 -26.98 -24.10
N LEU A 65 8.46 -27.64 -25.03
CA LEU A 65 7.21 -27.13 -25.63
C LEU A 65 6.06 -27.13 -24.62
N ALA A 66 5.95 -28.14 -23.75
CA ALA A 66 4.94 -28.19 -22.69
C ALA A 66 5.18 -27.11 -21.61
N MET A 67 6.43 -26.87 -21.20
CA MET A 67 6.77 -25.77 -20.30
C MET A 67 6.56 -24.40 -20.96
N GLY A 68 6.91 -24.25 -22.24
CA GLY A 68 6.65 -23.03 -23.02
C GLY A 68 5.15 -22.74 -23.19
N MET A 69 4.34 -23.77 -23.42
CA MET A 69 2.89 -23.63 -23.57
C MET A 69 2.19 -23.40 -22.22
N MET A 70 2.73 -23.91 -21.12
CA MET A 70 2.27 -23.61 -19.76
C MET A 70 2.61 -22.17 -19.35
N PHE A 71 3.77 -21.63 -19.77
CA PHE A 71 4.14 -20.23 -19.56
C PHE A 71 3.29 -19.28 -20.42
N VAL A 72 2.96 -19.67 -21.66
CA VAL A 72 2.04 -18.93 -22.53
C VAL A 72 0.60 -19.00 -22.01
N LEU A 73 0.16 -20.11 -21.42
CA LEU A 73 -1.17 -20.22 -20.78
C LEU A 73 -1.25 -19.47 -19.45
N LEU A 74 -0.16 -19.35 -18.68
CA LEU A 74 -0.09 -18.49 -17.48
C LEU A 74 -0.10 -17.00 -17.85
N LEU A 75 0.54 -16.62 -18.96
CA LEU A 75 0.49 -15.25 -19.49
C LEU A 75 -0.84 -14.95 -20.21
N ALA A 76 -1.49 -15.95 -20.82
CA ALA A 76 -2.80 -15.80 -21.47
C ALA A 76 -3.97 -15.81 -20.46
N ASN A 77 -3.88 -16.57 -19.36
CA ASN A 77 -4.90 -16.57 -18.30
C ASN A 77 -4.75 -15.41 -17.32
N GLY A 78 -3.57 -14.77 -17.22
CA GLY A 78 -3.40 -13.51 -16.47
C GLY A 78 -4.15 -12.32 -17.08
N ASN A 79 -4.55 -12.41 -18.35
CA ASN A 79 -5.23 -11.34 -19.09
C ASN A 79 -6.70 -11.65 -19.43
N ALA A 80 -7.25 -12.76 -18.94
CA ALA A 80 -8.57 -13.23 -19.33
C ALA A 80 -9.53 -13.41 -18.14
N GLN A 81 -9.64 -12.41 -17.23
CA GLN A 81 -10.83 -12.23 -16.37
C GLN A 81 -11.15 -10.79 -15.93
N PHE A 82 -10.43 -9.77 -16.39
CA PHE A 82 -10.85 -8.38 -16.14
C PHE A 82 -11.72 -7.86 -17.28
N GLY A 83 -13.04 -8.03 -17.11
CA GLY A 83 -14.03 -7.41 -17.97
C GLY A 83 -13.77 -5.91 -18.08
N ARG A 84 -13.59 -5.42 -19.32
CA ARG A 84 -13.54 -4.01 -19.73
C ARG A 84 -13.02 -3.06 -18.65
N SER A 85 -11.69 -2.88 -18.61
CA SER A 85 -11.03 -1.77 -17.94
C SER A 85 -11.73 -0.44 -18.24
N ARG A 86 -12.58 0.02 -17.32
CA ARG A 86 -13.04 1.41 -17.33
C ARG A 86 -11.81 2.27 -17.12
N ILE A 87 -11.56 3.14 -18.10
CA ILE A 87 -10.36 3.96 -18.25
C ILE A 87 -10.04 4.68 -16.93
N MET A 88 -8.99 4.28 -16.23
CA MET A 88 -8.37 5.08 -15.17
C MET A 88 -7.61 6.21 -15.87
N LYS A 89 -8.25 7.37 -16.07
CA LYS A 89 -7.59 8.49 -16.74
C LYS A 89 -6.45 9.04 -15.86
N PRO A 90 -5.28 9.34 -16.47
CA PRO A 90 -4.09 9.73 -15.74
C PRO A 90 -4.18 11.14 -15.11
N PRO A 91 -3.30 11.39 -14.13
CA PRO A 91 -2.23 10.47 -13.75
C PRO A 91 -2.61 9.62 -12.52
N TRP A 92 -2.43 8.30 -12.67
CA TRP A 92 -2.60 7.27 -11.65
C TRP A 92 -1.61 6.14 -11.94
N PRO A 93 -0.84 5.65 -10.95
CA PRO A 93 -0.62 6.25 -9.63
C PRO A 93 0.24 7.52 -9.71
N GLN A 94 0.21 8.37 -8.67
CA GLN A 94 0.89 9.68 -8.65
C GLN A 94 1.58 9.93 -7.31
N PRO A 95 2.87 10.33 -7.30
CA PRO A 95 3.48 10.85 -6.08
C PRO A 95 2.90 12.22 -5.71
N ARG A 96 3.12 12.63 -4.46
CA ARG A 96 2.76 13.97 -3.97
C ARG A 96 4.01 14.73 -3.49
N GLN A 97 5.05 14.73 -4.33
CA GLN A 97 6.36 15.35 -4.03
C GLN A 97 6.29 16.87 -3.89
N ASP A 98 5.21 17.48 -4.37
CA ASP A 98 4.90 18.90 -4.21
C ASP A 98 4.57 19.27 -2.76
N VAL A 99 4.26 18.30 -1.90
CA VAL A 99 3.94 18.55 -0.48
C VAL A 99 5.15 18.34 0.41
N PRO A 100 5.58 19.38 1.16
CA PRO A 100 6.66 19.26 2.12
C PRO A 100 6.42 18.13 3.13
N GLY A 101 7.46 17.37 3.45
CA GLY A 101 7.41 16.26 4.41
C GLY A 101 6.85 14.95 3.85
N TRP A 102 6.06 14.98 2.77
CA TRP A 102 5.42 13.77 2.21
C TRP A 102 6.43 12.70 1.80
N ALA A 103 7.48 13.08 1.05
CA ALA A 103 8.51 12.14 0.62
C ALA A 103 9.33 11.58 1.79
N ALA A 104 9.62 12.40 2.80
CA ALA A 104 10.34 11.97 3.99
C ALA A 104 9.52 10.96 4.81
N LEU A 105 8.21 11.19 4.95
CA LEU A 105 7.30 10.23 5.57
C LEU A 105 7.26 8.90 4.82
N HIS A 106 7.10 8.95 3.50
CA HIS A 106 7.12 7.75 2.66
C HIS A 106 8.41 6.94 2.86
N LEU A 107 9.58 7.58 2.84
CA LEU A 107 10.85 6.90 3.11
C LEU A 107 10.90 6.28 4.51
N SER A 108 10.40 6.99 5.53
CA SER A 108 10.32 6.44 6.89
C SER A 108 9.41 5.21 7.00
N TYR A 109 8.38 5.13 6.14
CA TYR A 109 7.48 3.98 6.06
C TYR A 109 8.14 2.78 5.40
N ILE A 110 8.95 3.00 4.35
CA ILE A 110 9.80 1.96 3.76
C ILE A 110 10.73 1.38 4.84
N ASP A 111 11.41 2.25 5.61
CA ASP A 111 12.32 1.80 6.66
C ASP A 111 11.59 0.97 7.74
N LYS A 112 10.39 1.42 8.14
CA LYS A 112 9.56 0.71 9.12
C LYS A 112 9.10 -0.66 8.59
N ILE A 113 8.71 -0.74 7.32
CA ILE A 113 8.31 -1.98 6.65
C ILE A 113 9.51 -2.92 6.52
N ALA A 114 10.69 -2.41 6.18
CA ALA A 114 11.91 -3.20 6.11
C ALA A 114 12.28 -3.80 7.48
N GLN A 115 12.18 -3.02 8.55
CA GLN A 115 12.40 -3.49 9.93
C GLN A 115 11.39 -4.56 10.35
N ALA A 116 10.11 -4.37 10.02
CA ALA A 116 9.07 -5.36 10.30
C ALA A 116 9.31 -6.66 9.52
N SER A 117 9.68 -6.56 8.24
CA SER A 117 9.98 -7.70 7.37
C SER A 117 11.20 -8.50 7.85
N ALA A 118 12.21 -7.83 8.41
CA ALA A 118 13.41 -8.46 8.95
C ALA A 118 13.19 -9.16 10.31
N THR A 119 12.02 -8.98 10.93
CA THR A 119 11.70 -9.55 12.24
C THR A 119 10.53 -10.52 12.14
N GLN A 120 9.48 -10.34 12.95
CA GLN A 120 8.33 -11.25 12.98
C GLN A 120 7.20 -10.79 12.03
N GLY A 121 7.34 -9.64 11.34
CA GLY A 121 6.26 -8.99 10.59
C GLY A 121 5.35 -8.12 11.47
N LEU A 122 4.13 -7.86 10.97
CA LEU A 122 3.09 -7.11 11.66
C LEU A 122 1.83 -7.97 11.84
N ASP A 123 1.12 -7.77 12.93
CA ASP A 123 -0.22 -8.36 13.07
C ASP A 123 -1.25 -7.47 12.36
N ILE A 124 -1.10 -6.15 12.48
CA ILE A 124 -2.01 -5.15 11.88
C ILE A 124 -1.19 -4.08 11.16
N LEU A 125 -1.53 -3.82 9.91
CA LEU A 125 -0.98 -2.71 9.13
C LEU A 125 -2.11 -1.84 8.59
N MET A 126 -2.17 -0.57 8.96
CA MET A 126 -3.21 0.34 8.51
C MET A 126 -2.64 1.27 7.43
N TYR A 127 -3.31 1.34 6.27
CA TYR A 127 -3.01 2.28 5.20
C TYR A 127 -4.18 3.24 5.00
N GLY A 128 -3.85 4.52 4.78
CA GLY A 128 -4.87 5.50 4.47
C GLY A 128 -4.37 6.92 4.29
N ASP A 129 -5.27 7.86 4.53
CA ASP A 129 -5.00 9.29 4.47
C ASP A 129 -4.86 9.90 5.88
N THR A 130 -5.42 11.10 6.09
CA THR A 130 -5.39 11.86 7.33
C THR A 130 -5.96 11.10 8.52
N LEU A 131 -7.03 10.30 8.33
CA LEU A 131 -7.61 9.54 9.45
C LEU A 131 -6.61 8.53 10.00
N VAL A 132 -5.94 7.79 9.11
CA VAL A 132 -4.95 6.79 9.51
C VAL A 132 -3.69 7.45 10.06
N GLU A 133 -3.29 8.62 9.54
CA GLU A 133 -2.16 9.35 10.12
C GLU A 133 -2.46 9.86 11.53
N ALA A 134 -3.70 10.31 11.80
CA ALA A 134 -4.10 10.80 13.11
C ALA A 134 -3.95 9.74 14.22
N LEU A 135 -3.98 8.44 13.92
CA LEU A 135 -3.64 7.37 14.87
C LEU A 135 -2.20 7.43 15.38
N ARG A 136 -1.31 8.19 14.72
CA ARG A 136 0.04 8.50 15.19
C ARG A 136 0.12 9.82 15.96
N GLY A 137 -0.98 10.56 16.08
CA GLY A 137 -1.01 11.90 16.66
C GLY A 137 -0.41 12.99 15.75
N THR A 138 -0.23 12.71 14.45
CA THR A 138 0.47 13.60 13.52
C THR A 138 -0.37 14.04 12.32
N PHE A 139 0.09 15.09 11.66
CA PHE A 139 -0.37 15.55 10.35
C PHE A 139 0.86 15.93 9.51
N LEU A 140 1.05 15.27 8.37
CA LEU A 140 2.28 15.35 7.56
C LEU A 140 3.57 15.12 8.38
N GLY A 141 3.49 14.26 9.38
CA GLY A 141 4.62 13.81 10.19
C GLY A 141 4.92 14.67 11.41
N GLU A 142 4.23 15.79 11.55
CA GLU A 142 4.37 16.71 12.68
C GLU A 142 3.22 16.52 13.68
N PRO A 143 3.44 16.68 15.00
CA PRO A 143 2.38 16.61 16.00
C PRO A 143 1.21 17.54 15.66
N SER A 144 -0.01 17.00 15.72
CA SER A 144 -1.23 17.73 15.37
C SER A 144 -2.14 17.90 16.58
N VAL A 145 -2.57 19.14 16.83
CA VAL A 145 -3.57 19.44 17.86
C VAL A 145 -4.89 18.71 17.59
N ARG A 146 -5.25 18.53 16.31
CA ARG A 146 -6.47 17.80 15.92
C ARG A 146 -6.41 16.31 16.25
N ALA A 147 -5.20 15.75 16.33
CA ALA A 147 -4.96 14.35 16.65
C ALA A 147 -4.48 14.13 18.10
N HIS A 148 -4.71 15.11 18.98
CA HIS A 148 -4.30 15.01 20.37
C HIS A 148 -4.95 13.80 21.05
N GLY A 149 -4.14 12.99 21.73
CA GLY A 149 -4.58 11.75 22.40
C GLY A 149 -4.81 10.55 21.47
N CYS A 150 -4.90 10.74 20.15
CA CYS A 150 -5.16 9.64 19.21
C CYS A 150 -4.04 8.58 19.19
N ALA A 151 -2.79 8.98 19.42
CA ALA A 151 -1.66 8.05 19.53
C ALA A 151 -1.77 7.12 20.75
N ASP A 152 -2.26 7.64 21.88
CA ASP A 152 -2.47 6.85 23.09
C ASP A 152 -3.62 5.86 22.90
N VAL A 153 -4.70 6.28 22.23
CA VAL A 153 -5.78 5.39 21.81
C VAL A 153 -5.25 4.28 20.92
N PHE A 154 -4.46 4.60 19.88
CA PHE A 154 -3.88 3.59 19.00
C PHE A 154 -2.99 2.60 19.76
N HIS A 155 -2.15 3.08 20.67
CA HIS A 155 -1.33 2.23 21.52
C HIS A 155 -2.18 1.32 22.41
N ASN A 156 -3.16 1.87 23.12
CA ASN A 156 -3.98 1.14 24.08
C ASN A 156 -4.87 0.09 23.40
N GLN A 157 -5.51 0.45 22.29
CA GLN A 157 -6.47 -0.41 21.59
C GLN A 157 -5.80 -1.45 20.69
N PHE A 158 -4.72 -1.08 20.00
CA PHE A 158 -4.04 -1.95 19.03
C PHE A 158 -2.62 -2.32 19.47
N GLY A 159 -1.77 -1.34 19.73
CA GLY A 159 -0.33 -1.54 19.96
C GLY A 159 0.04 -2.34 21.22
N SER A 160 -0.85 -2.41 22.21
CA SER A 160 -0.65 -3.15 23.45
C SER A 160 -0.83 -4.68 23.29
N ARG A 161 -1.55 -5.09 22.23
CA ARG A 161 -1.92 -6.49 21.96
C ARG A 161 -1.34 -7.01 20.65
N TYR A 162 -1.10 -6.11 19.70
CA TYR A 162 -0.71 -6.43 18.34
C TYR A 162 0.54 -5.63 17.96
N ARG A 163 1.39 -6.22 17.12
CA ARG A 163 2.42 -5.49 16.39
C ARG A 163 1.72 -4.70 15.29
N ALA A 164 1.30 -3.49 15.63
CA ALA A 164 0.49 -2.63 14.79
C ALA A 164 1.29 -1.45 14.23
N ALA A 165 1.02 -1.08 12.98
CA ALA A 165 1.54 0.14 12.37
C ALA A 165 0.44 0.87 11.60
N ALA A 166 0.39 2.20 11.72
CA ALA A 166 -0.47 3.08 10.92
C ALA A 166 0.39 3.93 9.98
N LEU A 167 0.24 3.70 8.67
CA LEU A 167 1.03 4.32 7.59
C LEU A 167 0.13 5.19 6.70
N GLY A 168 -0.63 6.08 7.35
CA GLY A 168 -1.39 7.13 6.69
C GLY A 168 -0.53 8.33 6.37
N ILE A 169 -0.86 9.07 5.31
CA ILE A 169 -0.30 10.42 5.08
C ILE A 169 -1.45 11.38 4.80
N ALA A 170 -1.48 12.49 5.54
CA ALA A 170 -2.56 13.45 5.49
C ALA A 170 -2.75 14.05 4.08
N GLY A 171 -3.99 14.01 3.63
CA GLY A 171 -4.38 14.47 2.30
C GLY A 171 -3.99 13.54 1.15
N ASP A 172 -3.50 12.32 1.42
CA ASP A 172 -3.31 11.33 0.36
C ASP A 172 -4.64 10.98 -0.30
N THR A 173 -4.65 11.09 -1.63
CA THR A 173 -5.70 10.46 -2.43
C THR A 173 -5.41 8.96 -2.59
N THR A 174 -6.39 8.24 -3.12
CA THR A 174 -6.16 6.89 -3.65
C THR A 174 -4.90 6.82 -4.55
N ALA A 175 -4.61 7.87 -5.33
CA ALA A 175 -3.51 7.87 -6.30
C ALA A 175 -2.13 7.93 -5.65
N ASN A 176 -2.07 8.62 -4.51
CA ASN A 176 -0.87 8.77 -3.73
C ASN A 176 -0.56 7.47 -2.98
N LEU A 177 -1.57 6.87 -2.34
CA LEU A 177 -1.38 5.59 -1.66
C LEU A 177 -0.94 4.49 -2.63
N MET A 178 -1.60 4.32 -3.79
CA MET A 178 -1.16 3.32 -4.78
C MET A 178 0.29 3.57 -5.23
N TRP A 179 0.70 4.83 -5.42
CA TRP A 179 2.09 5.13 -5.76
C TRP A 179 3.02 4.66 -4.65
N ARG A 180 2.75 5.01 -3.39
CA ARG A 180 3.59 4.65 -2.24
C ARG A 180 3.75 3.14 -2.09
N LEU A 181 2.66 2.39 -2.21
CA LEU A 181 2.67 0.93 -2.14
C LEU A 181 3.59 0.32 -3.21
N GLN A 182 3.50 0.83 -4.45
CA GLN A 182 4.34 0.37 -5.56
C GLN A 182 5.80 0.83 -5.47
N ASN A 183 6.11 1.81 -4.61
CA ASN A 183 7.43 2.40 -4.45
C ASN A 183 8.07 2.06 -3.09
N GLY A 184 7.79 0.87 -2.56
CA GLY A 184 8.59 0.27 -1.48
C GLY A 184 7.88 0.09 -0.14
N GLU A 185 6.65 0.61 0.02
CA GLU A 185 5.87 0.35 1.24
C GLU A 185 5.25 -1.05 1.28
N VAL A 186 5.32 -1.81 0.18
CA VAL A 186 5.02 -3.24 0.15
C VAL A 186 6.20 -3.97 -0.46
N VAL A 187 6.72 -4.97 0.25
CA VAL A 187 7.87 -5.77 -0.19
C VAL A 187 7.54 -7.26 -0.16
N PRO A 188 8.07 -8.07 -1.09
CA PRO A 188 7.90 -9.52 -1.06
C PRO A 188 8.39 -10.10 0.26
N GLY A 189 7.61 -11.03 0.83
CA GLY A 189 7.96 -11.72 2.08
C GLY A 189 7.54 -11.00 3.36
N LEU A 190 7.09 -9.74 3.29
CA LEU A 190 6.49 -9.06 4.44
C LEU A 190 5.30 -9.88 4.95
N GLN A 191 5.38 -10.33 6.21
CA GLN A 191 4.28 -11.03 6.86
C GLN A 191 3.37 -10.03 7.55
N VAL A 192 2.11 -9.98 7.14
CA VAL A 192 1.06 -9.18 7.78
C VAL A 192 -0.17 -10.05 8.02
N GLY A 193 -0.72 -10.05 9.24
CA GLY A 193 -1.99 -10.73 9.52
C GLY A 193 -3.16 -10.05 8.81
N THR A 194 -3.39 -8.77 9.14
CA THR A 194 -4.45 -7.96 8.55
C THR A 194 -3.93 -6.61 8.06
N VAL A 195 -4.33 -6.22 6.86
CA VAL A 195 -4.20 -4.83 6.39
C VAL A 195 -5.55 -4.13 6.50
N VAL A 196 -5.63 -3.04 7.28
CA VAL A 196 -6.80 -2.17 7.31
C VAL A 196 -6.60 -1.06 6.28
N LEU A 197 -7.52 -0.93 5.32
CA LEU A 197 -7.46 0.07 4.25
C LEU A 197 -8.61 1.07 4.42
N GLN A 198 -8.27 2.34 4.64
CA GLN A 198 -9.22 3.45 4.63
C GLN A 198 -8.67 4.56 3.74
N ILE A 199 -9.26 4.76 2.56
CA ILE A 199 -8.74 5.74 1.59
C ILE A 199 -9.85 6.24 0.67
N GLY A 200 -9.82 7.55 0.36
CA GLY A 200 -10.74 8.16 -0.60
C GLY A 200 -11.44 9.43 -0.13
N SER A 201 -11.40 9.75 1.17
CA SER A 201 -11.98 10.99 1.71
C SER A 201 -11.28 12.23 1.13
N SER A 202 -9.96 12.16 0.96
CA SER A 202 -9.17 13.23 0.34
C SER A 202 -9.49 13.43 -1.15
N ASP A 203 -9.81 12.36 -1.90
CA ASP A 203 -10.24 12.47 -3.30
C ASP A 203 -11.52 13.32 -3.42
N LEU A 204 -12.50 13.10 -2.52
CA LEU A 204 -13.73 13.89 -2.47
C LEU A 204 -13.46 15.34 -2.06
N THR A 205 -12.52 15.55 -1.13
CA THR A 205 -12.10 16.90 -0.71
C THR A 205 -11.55 17.70 -1.88
N TYR A 206 -10.58 17.17 -2.63
CA TYR A 206 -10.01 17.88 -3.77
C TYR A 206 -10.99 18.03 -4.95
N ALA A 207 -11.96 17.12 -5.09
CA ALA A 207 -13.04 17.29 -6.03
C ALA A 207 -13.92 18.49 -5.64
N SER A 208 -14.27 18.63 -4.35
CA SER A 208 -15.08 19.76 -3.88
C SER A 208 -14.41 21.12 -4.09
N PHE A 209 -13.08 21.20 -4.05
CA PHE A 209 -12.35 22.43 -4.38
C PHE A 209 -12.45 22.85 -5.84
N GLN A 210 -12.86 21.94 -6.73
CA GLN A 210 -13.14 22.23 -8.14
C GLN A 210 -14.61 22.58 -8.39
N GLY A 211 -15.50 22.26 -7.44
CA GLY A 211 -16.95 22.43 -7.55
C GLY A 211 -17.70 21.19 -7.05
N ASP A 212 -18.85 21.39 -6.39
CA ASP A 212 -19.63 20.30 -5.79
C ASP A 212 -20.12 19.28 -6.83
N GLU A 213 -20.30 19.70 -8.09
CA GLU A 213 -20.63 18.83 -9.23
C GLU A 213 -19.55 17.77 -9.52
N HIS A 214 -18.30 18.02 -9.12
CA HIS A 214 -17.18 17.09 -9.32
C HIS A 214 -17.18 15.95 -8.29
N ILE A 215 -17.82 16.10 -7.13
CA ILE A 215 -17.81 15.12 -6.03
C ILE A 215 -18.37 13.76 -6.50
N ASN A 216 -19.52 13.76 -7.18
CA ASN A 216 -20.15 12.52 -7.67
C ASN A 216 -19.34 11.84 -8.77
N THR A 217 -18.63 12.62 -9.59
CA THR A 217 -17.73 12.09 -10.62
C THR A 217 -16.51 11.45 -9.98
N ALA A 218 -15.92 12.11 -8.99
CA ALA A 218 -14.80 11.60 -8.21
C ALA A 218 -15.17 10.28 -7.52
N ALA A 219 -16.37 10.17 -6.94
CA ALA A 219 -16.82 8.96 -6.24
C ALA A 219 -16.68 7.67 -7.07
N ASN A 220 -17.03 7.71 -8.37
CA ASN A 220 -16.86 6.56 -9.28
C ASN A 220 -15.40 6.14 -9.44
N VAL A 221 -14.51 7.12 -9.53
CA VAL A 221 -13.09 6.92 -9.79
C VAL A 221 -12.40 6.46 -8.50
N THR A 222 -12.75 7.07 -7.37
CA THR A 222 -12.27 6.74 -6.03
C THR A 222 -12.63 5.31 -5.64
N SER A 223 -13.88 4.88 -5.85
CA SER A 223 -14.31 3.51 -5.49
C SER A 223 -13.55 2.44 -6.29
N ALA A 224 -13.38 2.65 -7.60
CA ALA A 224 -12.62 1.73 -8.46
C ALA A 224 -11.13 1.70 -8.08
N ARG A 225 -10.55 2.85 -7.75
CA ARG A 225 -9.14 2.97 -7.34
C ARG A 225 -8.89 2.33 -5.97
N ALA A 226 -9.74 2.57 -4.98
CA ALA A 226 -9.65 1.94 -3.67
C ALA A 226 -9.79 0.40 -3.76
N ALA A 227 -10.73 -0.10 -4.56
CA ALA A 227 -10.83 -1.53 -4.85
C ALA A 227 -9.56 -2.09 -5.51
N ARG A 228 -8.94 -1.34 -6.43
CA ARG A 228 -7.68 -1.75 -7.07
C ARG A 228 -6.49 -1.74 -6.08
N ILE A 229 -6.49 -0.85 -5.09
CA ILE A 229 -5.50 -0.89 -4.00
C ILE A 229 -5.68 -2.15 -3.17
N ALA A 230 -6.91 -2.48 -2.78
CA ALA A 230 -7.19 -3.72 -2.05
C ALA A 230 -6.74 -4.96 -2.84
N ASP A 231 -7.09 -5.03 -4.13
CA ASP A 231 -6.65 -6.11 -5.03
C ASP A 231 -5.11 -6.21 -5.11
N TYR A 232 -4.42 -5.07 -5.29
CA TYR A 232 -2.96 -5.03 -5.29
C TYR A 232 -2.37 -5.57 -3.98
N LEU A 233 -2.90 -5.16 -2.83
CA LEU A 233 -2.45 -5.62 -1.52
C LEU A 233 -2.62 -7.14 -1.36
N THR A 234 -3.76 -7.70 -1.77
CA THR A 234 -3.97 -9.15 -1.72
C THR A 234 -3.01 -9.94 -2.62
N GLN A 235 -2.63 -9.39 -3.76
CA GLN A 235 -1.66 -10.03 -4.67
C GLN A 235 -0.24 -9.93 -4.12
N ALA A 236 0.13 -8.78 -3.55
CA ALA A 236 1.45 -8.54 -3.02
C ALA A 236 1.68 -9.23 -1.66
N LEU A 237 0.62 -9.47 -0.89
CA LEU A 237 0.63 -10.07 0.44
C LEU A 237 -0.37 -11.25 0.51
N PRO A 238 -0.06 -12.41 -0.11
CA PRO A 238 -1.03 -13.50 -0.29
C PRO A 238 -1.49 -14.19 1.01
N GLY A 239 -0.78 -13.99 2.13
CA GLY A 239 -1.17 -14.50 3.46
C GLY A 239 -2.02 -13.52 4.28
N THR A 240 -2.31 -12.33 3.74
CA THR A 240 -2.94 -11.24 4.47
C THR A 240 -4.43 -11.11 4.11
N THR A 241 -5.25 -10.81 5.11
CA THR A 241 -6.62 -10.32 4.86
C THR A 241 -6.63 -8.80 4.78
N VAL A 242 -7.19 -8.25 3.70
CA VAL A 242 -7.42 -6.82 3.54
C VAL A 242 -8.82 -6.47 4.06
N LEU A 243 -8.89 -5.80 5.20
CA LEU A 243 -10.11 -5.24 5.75
C LEU A 243 -10.29 -3.81 5.24
N ILE A 244 -11.26 -3.59 4.37
CA ILE A 244 -11.63 -2.27 3.88
C ILE A 244 -12.55 -1.62 4.92
N LEU A 245 -12.09 -0.52 5.51
CA LEU A 245 -12.91 0.35 6.34
C LEU A 245 -13.64 1.34 5.43
N GLY A 246 -14.98 1.34 5.50
CA GLY A 246 -15.82 2.31 4.80
C GLY A 246 -15.41 3.75 5.12
N LEU A 247 -15.64 4.64 4.15
CA LEU A 247 -15.48 6.07 4.40
C LEU A 247 -16.50 6.50 5.46
N LEU A 248 -16.03 7.22 6.48
CA LEU A 248 -16.88 7.76 7.52
C LEU A 248 -17.77 8.88 6.97
N PRO A 249 -18.96 9.11 7.56
CA PRO A 249 -19.74 10.30 7.28
C PRO A 249 -18.93 11.54 7.69
N ARG A 250 -19.08 12.62 6.93
CA ARG A 250 -18.32 13.85 7.15
C ARG A 250 -19.03 15.06 6.59
N GLY A 251 -18.68 16.21 7.12
CA GLY A 251 -19.00 17.53 6.63
C GLY A 251 -17.97 18.04 5.62
N ASP A 252 -18.02 19.35 5.38
CA ASP A 252 -17.04 20.07 4.58
C ASP A 252 -15.79 20.44 5.38
N VAL A 253 -14.65 20.55 4.70
CA VAL A 253 -13.42 21.02 5.35
C VAL A 253 -13.54 22.52 5.57
N THR A 254 -13.79 22.91 6.82
CA THR A 254 -13.89 24.32 7.20
C THR A 254 -12.90 24.63 8.34
N LEU A 255 -12.45 25.88 8.42
CA LEU A 255 -11.61 26.33 9.53
C LEU A 255 -12.42 26.57 10.82
N GLN A 256 -13.71 26.86 10.66
CA GLN A 256 -14.67 27.14 11.73
C GLN A 256 -16.00 26.52 11.31
N PRO A 257 -16.26 25.26 11.67
CA PRO A 257 -17.53 24.62 11.35
C PRO A 257 -18.65 25.33 12.11
N ASP A 258 -19.71 25.70 11.39
CA ASP A 258 -20.98 26.08 12.02
C ASP A 258 -21.88 24.85 12.16
N SER A 259 -23.08 25.03 12.72
CA SER A 259 -24.02 23.92 12.90
C SER A 259 -24.36 23.20 11.59
N ALA A 260 -24.30 23.90 10.44
CA ALA A 260 -24.62 23.34 9.14
C ALA A 260 -23.52 22.40 8.62
N ALA A 261 -22.27 22.57 9.06
CA ALA A 261 -21.18 21.65 8.72
C ALA A 261 -21.43 20.22 9.23
N PHE A 262 -22.26 20.06 10.27
CA PHE A 262 -22.60 18.77 10.88
C PHE A 262 -23.90 18.16 10.35
N SER A 263 -24.69 18.89 9.58
CA SER A 263 -25.99 18.40 9.09
C SER A 263 -25.82 17.32 8.03
N LEU A 264 -26.73 16.33 8.06
CA LEU A 264 -26.84 15.26 7.09
C LEU A 264 -28.28 15.14 6.55
N PRO A 265 -28.46 14.70 5.29
CA PRO A 265 -27.40 14.50 4.30
C PRO A 265 -26.81 15.82 3.82
N ASN A 266 -25.54 15.80 3.41
CA ASN A 266 -24.84 16.92 2.81
C ASN A 266 -24.26 16.54 1.44
N LYS A 267 -23.47 17.44 0.84
CA LYS A 267 -22.89 17.26 -0.49
C LYS A 267 -21.98 16.03 -0.65
N PHE A 268 -21.44 15.47 0.44
CA PHE A 268 -20.61 14.26 0.41
C PHE A 268 -21.39 12.97 0.65
N SER A 269 -22.56 13.02 1.29
CA SER A 269 -23.31 11.83 1.71
C SER A 269 -23.60 10.86 0.58
N GLY A 270 -24.05 11.36 -0.59
CA GLY A 270 -24.32 10.52 -1.75
C GLY A 270 -23.07 9.86 -2.34
N ALA A 271 -21.95 10.58 -2.37
CA ALA A 271 -20.68 10.06 -2.86
C ALA A 271 -20.07 9.01 -1.93
N ILE A 272 -20.13 9.24 -0.62
CA ILE A 272 -19.65 8.30 0.41
C ILE A 272 -20.46 7.01 0.36
N ALA A 273 -21.80 7.09 0.39
CA ALA A 273 -22.67 5.92 0.31
C ALA A 273 -22.39 5.09 -0.96
N LYS A 274 -22.15 5.77 -2.08
CA LYS A 274 -21.80 5.13 -3.35
C LYS A 274 -20.44 4.43 -3.32
N ILE A 275 -19.42 5.04 -2.71
CA ILE A 275 -18.10 4.42 -2.56
C ILE A 275 -18.20 3.20 -1.64
N ASN A 276 -18.82 3.35 -0.47
CA ASN A 276 -18.95 2.27 0.52
C ASN A 276 -19.73 1.09 -0.07
N SER A 277 -20.86 1.33 -0.74
CA SER A 277 -21.63 0.28 -1.42
C SER A 277 -20.80 -0.47 -2.47
N TYR A 278 -20.03 0.26 -3.29
CA TYR A 278 -19.15 -0.37 -4.28
C TYR A 278 -18.07 -1.25 -3.63
N LEU A 279 -17.45 -0.78 -2.55
CA LEU A 279 -16.39 -1.49 -1.84
C LEU A 279 -16.93 -2.71 -1.06
N ALA A 280 -18.14 -2.61 -0.49
CA ALA A 280 -18.84 -3.74 0.10
C ALA A 280 -19.10 -4.85 -0.94
N SER A 281 -19.69 -4.50 -2.09
CA SER A 281 -19.90 -5.46 -3.18
C SER A 281 -18.57 -6.02 -3.72
N PHE A 282 -17.52 -5.21 -3.78
CA PHE A 282 -16.18 -5.69 -4.15
C PHE A 282 -15.67 -6.75 -3.15
N ALA A 283 -15.79 -6.51 -1.85
CA ALA A 283 -15.39 -7.46 -0.81
C ALA A 283 -16.22 -8.75 -0.86
N GLU A 284 -17.55 -8.64 -1.06
CA GLU A 284 -18.45 -9.80 -1.21
C GLU A 284 -18.03 -10.71 -2.37
N MET A 285 -17.65 -10.14 -3.53
CA MET A 285 -17.15 -10.89 -4.68
C MET A 285 -15.84 -11.64 -4.39
N HIS A 286 -15.08 -11.23 -3.37
CA HIS A 286 -13.80 -11.83 -2.96
C HIS A 286 -13.91 -12.67 -1.67
N SER A 287 -15.12 -12.78 -1.10
CA SER A 287 -15.38 -13.47 0.17
C SER A 287 -15.01 -14.96 0.17
N SER A 288 -15.14 -15.64 -0.98
CA SER A 288 -14.81 -17.07 -1.13
C SER A 288 -13.34 -17.39 -0.88
N ARG A 289 -12.45 -16.39 -0.96
CA ARG A 289 -11.03 -16.54 -0.66
C ARG A 289 -10.62 -15.91 0.68
N LYS A 290 -11.56 -15.33 1.44
CA LYS A 290 -11.35 -14.61 2.71
C LYS A 290 -10.21 -13.55 2.71
N HIS A 291 -9.78 -13.12 1.53
CA HIS A 291 -8.67 -12.15 1.38
C HIS A 291 -9.12 -10.70 1.45
N VAL A 292 -10.41 -10.42 1.23
CA VAL A 292 -10.96 -9.06 1.33
C VAL A 292 -12.23 -9.11 2.17
N GLN A 293 -12.33 -8.21 3.14
CA GLN A 293 -13.53 -7.96 3.92
C GLN A 293 -13.87 -6.47 3.91
N PHE A 294 -15.11 -6.13 4.24
CA PHE A 294 -15.57 -4.75 4.35
C PHE A 294 -16.26 -4.55 5.70
N VAL A 295 -16.00 -3.42 6.35
CA VAL A 295 -16.66 -3.00 7.58
C VAL A 295 -17.10 -1.55 7.45
N ASP A 296 -18.36 -1.27 7.80
CA ASP A 296 -18.90 0.08 7.90
C ASP A 296 -19.01 0.47 9.37
N CYS A 297 -18.24 1.48 9.76
CA CYS A 297 -18.28 2.04 11.11
C CYS A 297 -18.98 3.41 11.16
N GLY A 298 -19.60 3.85 10.06
CA GLY A 298 -20.12 5.21 9.92
C GLY A 298 -21.22 5.56 10.93
N ALA A 299 -22.07 4.59 11.29
CA ALA A 299 -23.16 4.79 12.25
C ALA A 299 -22.69 5.23 13.65
N HIS A 300 -21.45 4.89 14.04
CA HIS A 300 -20.88 5.31 15.32
C HIS A 300 -20.57 6.82 15.39
N PHE A 301 -20.63 7.53 14.26
CA PHE A 301 -20.28 8.95 14.15
C PHE A 301 -21.52 9.83 13.89
N LEU A 302 -22.71 9.28 14.09
CA LEU A 302 -23.98 9.96 13.90
C LEU A 302 -24.62 10.26 15.24
N ALA A 303 -25.34 11.38 15.32
CA ALA A 303 -26.29 11.60 16.40
C ALA A 303 -27.41 10.53 16.38
N GLU A 304 -28.12 10.37 17.49
CA GLU A 304 -29.15 9.33 17.67
C GLU A 304 -30.25 9.33 16.58
N ASP A 305 -30.59 10.51 16.05
CA ASP A 305 -31.60 10.67 14.99
C ASP A 305 -31.03 10.54 13.57
N GLU A 306 -29.73 10.24 13.44
CA GLU A 306 -28.96 10.11 12.20
C GLU A 306 -28.98 11.35 11.28
N SER A 307 -29.55 12.47 11.74
CA SER A 307 -29.70 13.69 10.96
C SER A 307 -28.45 14.57 10.98
N ARG A 308 -27.50 14.27 11.87
CA ARG A 308 -26.28 15.04 12.07
C ARG A 308 -25.10 14.14 12.44
N LEU A 309 -23.89 14.65 12.19
CA LEU A 309 -22.66 14.10 12.73
C LEU A 309 -22.59 14.34 14.24
N ASP A 310 -21.98 13.41 14.96
CA ASP A 310 -21.65 13.58 16.36
C ASP A 310 -20.45 14.53 16.52
N GLU A 311 -20.73 15.74 16.98
CA GLU A 311 -19.73 16.80 17.20
C GLU A 311 -18.71 16.43 18.28
N GLU A 312 -19.07 15.58 19.25
CA GLU A 312 -18.16 15.14 20.31
C GLU A 312 -17.10 14.19 19.77
N LEU A 313 -17.40 13.43 18.70
CA LEU A 313 -16.48 12.51 18.07
C LEU A 313 -15.74 13.16 16.88
N LEU A 314 -16.41 14.05 16.16
CA LEU A 314 -15.91 14.76 14.98
C LEU A 314 -15.92 16.27 15.23
N PRO A 315 -15.00 16.85 16.02
CA PRO A 315 -15.08 18.27 16.41
C PRO A 315 -14.94 19.26 15.24
N ASP A 316 -14.37 18.83 14.11
CA ASP A 316 -14.30 19.63 12.88
C ASP A 316 -15.26 19.13 11.78
N GLY A 317 -16.13 18.17 12.11
CA GLY A 317 -17.05 17.52 11.19
C GLY A 317 -16.38 16.55 10.21
N VAL A 318 -15.06 16.29 10.31
CA VAL A 318 -14.35 15.46 9.34
C VAL A 318 -13.42 14.43 10.00
N GLN A 319 -12.64 14.84 10.98
CA GLN A 319 -11.58 14.04 11.60
C GLN A 319 -12.00 13.59 13.00
N PRO A 320 -11.96 12.29 13.29
CA PRO A 320 -12.19 11.81 14.65
C PRO A 320 -11.14 12.34 15.62
N ASN A 321 -11.58 12.81 16.79
CA ASN A 321 -10.69 13.06 17.92
C ASN A 321 -10.36 11.72 18.65
N ALA A 322 -9.71 11.78 19.81
CA ALA A 322 -9.38 10.58 20.58
C ALA A 322 -10.62 9.72 20.92
N ALA A 323 -11.73 10.33 21.35
CA ALA A 323 -12.97 9.59 21.64
C ALA A 323 -13.57 8.97 20.36
N GLY A 324 -13.54 9.68 19.24
CA GLY A 324 -13.92 9.15 17.93
C GLY A 324 -13.02 7.99 17.46
N MET A 325 -11.71 8.05 17.76
CA MET A 325 -10.79 6.95 17.48
C MET A 325 -11.06 5.72 18.36
N ASP A 326 -11.47 5.91 19.62
CA ASP A 326 -11.92 4.82 20.49
C ASP A 326 -13.20 4.17 19.94
N ALA A 327 -14.18 4.97 19.50
CA ALA A 327 -15.39 4.47 18.86
C ALA A 327 -15.08 3.68 17.57
N LEU A 328 -14.13 4.17 16.76
CA LEU A 328 -13.65 3.46 15.58
C LEU A 328 -13.00 2.11 15.95
N ALA A 329 -12.17 2.10 17.01
CA ALA A 329 -11.54 0.87 17.47
C ALA A 329 -12.56 -0.17 17.97
N GLN A 330 -13.61 0.26 18.66
CA GLN A 330 -14.72 -0.62 19.10
C GLN A 330 -15.44 -1.30 17.92
N CYS A 331 -15.55 -0.60 16.78
CA CYS A 331 -16.09 -1.19 15.55
C CYS A 331 -15.10 -2.15 14.86
N LEU A 332 -13.82 -1.78 14.78
CA LEU A 332 -12.81 -2.54 14.04
C LEU A 332 -12.34 -3.82 14.75
N LEU A 333 -12.11 -3.74 16.08
CA LEU A 333 -11.45 -4.80 16.83
C LEU A 333 -12.17 -6.15 16.75
N PRO A 334 -13.51 -6.26 16.91
CA PRO A 334 -14.20 -7.55 16.79
C PRO A 334 -13.96 -8.22 15.43
N VAL A 335 -13.92 -7.44 14.34
CA VAL A 335 -13.67 -7.96 12.99
C VAL A 335 -12.22 -8.42 12.84
N ILE A 336 -11.26 -7.64 13.34
CA ILE A 336 -9.84 -8.00 13.31
C ILE A 336 -9.56 -9.25 14.16
N GLU A 337 -10.19 -9.36 15.33
CA GLU A 337 -10.10 -10.54 16.19
C GLU A 337 -10.65 -11.79 15.52
N ASP A 338 -11.80 -11.68 14.83
CA ASP A 338 -12.35 -12.77 14.02
C ASP A 338 -11.39 -13.20 12.91
N ILE A 339 -10.83 -12.25 12.15
CA ILE A 339 -9.83 -12.53 11.11
C ILE A 339 -8.63 -13.28 11.70
N HIS A 340 -8.04 -12.77 12.79
CA HIS A 340 -6.87 -13.39 13.41
C HIS A 340 -7.17 -14.75 14.07
N SER A 341 -8.41 -15.01 14.47
CA SER A 341 -8.80 -16.32 14.99
C SER A 341 -8.81 -17.41 13.90
N HIS A 342 -9.05 -17.05 12.64
CA HIS A 342 -9.10 -17.97 11.50
C HIS A 342 -7.75 -18.20 10.81
N HIS A 343 -6.74 -17.38 11.10
CA HIS A 343 -5.37 -17.53 10.60
C HIS A 343 -4.47 -18.41 11.50
N ARG A 344 -4.92 -18.74 12.71
CA ARG A 344 -4.22 -19.62 13.67
C ARG A 344 -4.64 -21.08 13.51
#